data_AF-A0A425WJT7-F1
#
_entry.id   AF-A0A425WJT7-F1
#
_cell.length_a   1.000
_cell.length_b   1.000
_cell.length_c   1.000
_cell.angle_alpha   90.00
_cell.angle_beta   90.00
_cell.angle_gamma   90.00
#
_symmetry.space_group_name_H-M   'P 1'
#
loop_
_entity.id
_entity.type
_entity.pdbx_description
1 polymer ?
#
loop_
_entity_poly.entity_id
_entity_poly.type
_entity_poly.pdbx_seq_one_letter_code
_entity_poly.pdbx_strand_id
1 'polypeptide(L)' 'MSKFLDQMKKKAKGDLKTIVLPEGEDPRTIEAAKEIIKEGLAKLIILGDPNKIKV' A
#
# COMPACT_ATOMS: atom_id res chain seq x y z
N MET A 1 0.15 9.03 19.41
CA MET A 1 -0.19 8.82 17.99
C MET A 1 0.11 7.39 17.53
N SER A 2 1.24 6.79 17.94
CA SER A 2 1.70 5.45 17.51
C SER A 2 0.73 4.29 17.81
N LYS A 3 0.15 4.22 19.00
CA LYS A 3 -0.77 3.12 19.40
C LYS A 3 -2.00 2.98 18.48
N PHE A 4 -2.50 4.08 17.91
CA PHE A 4 -3.65 4.04 17.02
C PHE A 4 -3.30 3.41 15.67
N LEU A 5 -2.17 3.85 15.08
CA LEU A 5 -1.68 3.30 13.82
C LEU A 5 -1.35 1.81 13.96
N ASP A 6 -0.72 1.40 15.07
CA ASP A 6 -0.42 -0.01 15.33
C ASP A 6 -1.69 -0.88 15.39
N GLN A 7 -2.75 -0.36 16.02
CA GLN A 7 -4.05 -1.05 16.05
C GLN A 7 -4.67 -1.15 14.66
N MET A 8 -4.62 -0.08 13.85
CA MET A 8 -5.13 -0.11 12.48
C MET A 8 -4.35 -1.09 11.61
N LYS A 9 -3.02 -1.10 11.70
CA LYS A 9 -2.16 -2.06 11.00
C LYS A 9 -2.51 -3.50 11.40
N LYS A 10 -2.72 -3.78 12.69
CA LYS A 10 -3.16 -5.11 13.15
C LYS A 10 -4.52 -5.52 12.56
N LYS A 11 -5.50 -4.61 12.53
CA LYS A 11 -6.81 -4.89 11.92
C LYS A 11 -6.69 -5.15 10.42
N ALA A 12 -5.90 -4.34 9.71
CA ALA A 12 -5.67 -4.50 8.27
C ALA A 12 -5.03 -5.86 7.92
N LYS A 13 -4.07 -6.33 8.74
CA LYS A 13 -3.49 -7.68 8.58
C LYS A 13 -4.50 -8.80 8.82
N GLY A 14 -5.47 -8.60 9.72
CA GLY A 14 -6.50 -9.59 10.02
C GLY A 14 -7.59 -9.71 8.94
N ASP A 15 -7.78 -8.66 8.14
CA ASP A 15 -8.77 -8.58 7.07
C ASP A 15 -8.18 -7.82 5.87
N LEU A 16 -7.39 -8.54 5.06
CA LEU A 16 -6.68 -7.98 3.92
C LEU A 16 -7.65 -7.44 2.87
N LYS A 17 -7.77 -6.11 2.82
CA LYS A 17 -8.54 -5.41 1.78
C LYS A 17 -7.71 -5.21 0.51
N THR A 18 -8.43 -5.05 -0.61
CA THR A 18 -7.82 -4.64 -1.87
C THR A 18 -7.92 -3.13 -2.00
N ILE A 19 -6.79 -2.46 -2.25
CA ILE A 19 -6.70 -1.01 -2.42
C ILE A 19 -6.19 -0.72 -3.82
N VAL A 20 -6.91 0.13 -4.55
CA VAL A 20 -6.49 0.62 -5.86
C VAL A 20 -5.78 1.97 -5.68
N LEU A 21 -4.55 2.07 -6.16
CA LEU A 21 -3.76 3.30 -6.17
C LEU A 21 -3.71 3.83 -7.61
N PRO A 22 -4.48 4.88 -7.95
CA PRO A 22 -4.50 5.42 -9.31
C PRO A 22 -3.24 6.22 -9.66
N GLU A 23 -2.43 6.57 -8.68
CA GLU A 23 -1.27 7.45 -8.80
C GLU A 23 0.04 6.65 -8.95
N GLY A 24 0.07 5.63 -9.81
CA GLY A 24 1.23 4.74 -9.95
C GLY A 24 2.52 5.43 -10.40
N GLU A 25 2.44 6.63 -10.98
CA GLU A 25 3.61 7.41 -11.37
C GLU A 25 4.13 8.36 -10.27
N ASP A 26 3.41 8.53 -9.14
CA ASP A 26 3.90 9.33 -8.02
C ASP A 26 4.90 8.50 -7.17
N PRO A 27 6.15 8.95 -7.01
CA PRO A 27 7.17 8.23 -6.26
C PRO A 27 6.79 7.93 -4.80
N ARG A 28 6.02 8.82 -4.16
CA ARG A 28 5.58 8.65 -2.76
C ARG A 28 4.51 7.58 -2.66
N THR A 29 3.63 7.50 -3.65
CA THR A 29 2.60 6.45 -3.74
C THR A 29 3.26 5.08 -3.94
N ILE A 30 4.32 5.01 -4.75
CA ILE A 30 5.10 3.78 -4.93
C ILE A 30 5.90 3.40 -3.68
N GLU A 31 6.50 4.35 -2.98
CA GLU A 31 7.18 4.09 -1.70
C GLU A 31 6.21 3.55 -0.66
N ALA A 32 5.05 4.19 -0.49
CA ALA A 32 3.99 3.70 0.40
C ALA A 32 3.50 2.30 -0.02
N ALA A 33 3.36 2.05 -1.33
CA ALA A 33 2.97 0.74 -1.82
C ALA A 33 3.98 -0.35 -1.44
N LYS A 34 5.28 -0.07 -1.53
CA LYS A 34 6.35 -0.99 -1.10
C LYS A 34 6.26 -1.29 0.39
N GLU A 35 6.01 -0.30 1.24
CA GLU A 35 5.84 -0.50 2.68
C GLU A 35 4.61 -1.35 3.00
N ILE A 36 3.47 -1.06 2.36
CA ILE A 36 2.22 -1.81 2.53
C ILE A 36 2.40 -3.29 2.14
N ILE A 37 3.11 -3.57 1.05
CA ILE A 37 3.42 -4.93 0.58
C ILE A 37 4.37 -5.62 1.57
N LYS A 38 5.46 -4.95 1.96
CA LYS A 38 6.47 -5.48 2.90
C LYS A 38 5.85 -5.81 4.26
N GLU A 39 4.96 -4.96 4.75
CA GLU A 39 4.27 -5.18 6.02
C GLU A 39 3.05 -6.12 5.89
N GLY A 40 2.60 -6.42 4.67
CA GLY A 40 1.45 -7.27 4.39
C GLY A 40 0.13 -6.66 4.89
N LEU A 41 -0.09 -5.37 4.67
CA LEU A 41 -1.26 -4.65 5.20
C LEU A 41 -2.48 -4.69 4.27
N ALA A 42 -2.28 -4.82 2.96
CA ALA A 42 -3.35 -4.85 1.97
C ALA A 42 -2.87 -5.50 0.66
N LYS A 43 -3.82 -5.90 -0.18
CA LYS A 43 -3.56 -6.27 -1.59
C LYS A 43 -3.63 -5.00 -2.43
N LEU A 44 -2.54 -4.66 -3.11
CA LEU A 44 -2.51 -3.43 -3.91
C LEU A 44 -2.75 -3.70 -5.39
N ILE A 45 -3.51 -2.81 -6.02
CA ILE A 45 -3.63 -2.68 -7.47
C ILE A 45 -3.14 -1.27 -7.81
N ILE A 46 -2.06 -1.15 -8.55
CA ILE A 46 -1.51 0.16 -8.93
C ILE A 46 -1.85 0.40 -10.40
N LEU A 47 -2.45 1.54 -10.70
CA LEU A 47 -2.78 1.94 -12.07
C LEU A 47 -1.72 2.89 -12.61
N GLY A 48 -1.39 2.71 -13.88
CA GLY A 48 -0.50 3.57 -14.66
C GLY A 48 0.30 2.74 -15.67
N ASP A 49 1.34 3.33 -16.25
CA ASP A 49 2.17 2.67 -17.26
C ASP A 49 3.12 1.64 -16.62
N PRO A 50 3.01 0.34 -16.93
CA PRO A 50 3.88 -0.70 -16.37
C PRO A 50 5.37 -0.48 -16.66
N ASN A 51 5.73 0.28 -17.69
CA ASN A 51 7.12 0.57 -18.02
C ASN A 51 7.73 1.65 -17.10
N LYS A 52 6.89 2.50 -16.51
CA LYS A 52 7.31 3.58 -15.61
C LYS A 52 7.15 3.21 -14.14
N ILE A 53 6.26 2.27 -13.83
CA ILE A 53 5.98 1.82 -12.47
C ILE A 53 7.01 0.74 -12.06
N LYS A 54 7.72 0.97 -10.96
CA LYS A 54 8.65 0.00 -10.35
C LYS A 54 8.38 -0.17 -8.86
N VAL A 55 7.56 -1.17 -8.53
CA VAL A 55 7.17 -1.57 -7.17
C VAL A 55 8.03 -2.69 -6.66
#